data_AF-A0A7S0HE23-F1
#
_entry.id   AF-A0A7S0HE23-F1
#
_cell.length_a   1.000
_cell.length_b   1.000
_cell.length_c   1.000
_cell.angle_alpha   90.00
_cell.angle_beta   90.00
_cell.angle_gamma   90.00
#
_symmetry.space_group_name_H-M   'P 1'
#
loop_
_entity.id
_entity.type
_entity.pdbx_description
1 polymer ?
#
loop_
_entity_poly.entity_id
_entity_poly.type
_entity_poly.pdbx_seq_one_letter_code
_entity_poly.pdbx_strand_id
1 'polypeptide(L)'
;ANSAECSPRVLPRTMPADEDEEHVDAEMADATDGLAVSAKKKKNKNKKKKGGGGGDADGETEGAEAGMEEAGAASAAAGDGAEGAEADGADGEGGGEMSAAKKKREKKKASDARKKAAAAEGGGEGGAADEIVDDTPWSSEIRGIKPWGAYPKCEKGGKQQTNACTVPVLQQFPSGCMPVGEEVAYIYDANSARARIKPEELRERERLHSISYDEVRTAAECHRQVRKHMQSVIRPGILMEDMCNQLENLNRKLVQENGLKAGIAFPTGCSLNHVAAHWTPNSGDKTVLQYDDVCKIDFGTHVNGRIIDSAWTVHFNPKFDPLADAVKESTDVGIAAAGIDVRLCDIGAAVQECMEAHEVELDGKTFQVKPCRNLNGHSIGPYQIHAGKSVPIVKGGEATRMEEGELYAIETFGSTGKGYVREDLECSHYMKNFNVGHIPLRLPKAKALLSMINRNFDTLAFCRRWIDRAGEEKYLLALRNLCDVGIIQPYPPLCDIKGCYVAQYEHTILLRPTNKEILSKGDDY
;
A
#
# COMPACT_ATOMS: atom_id res chain seq x y z
N ALA A 1 6.78 -21.59 -42.53
CA ALA A 1 6.70 -22.98 -43.03
C ALA A 1 7.84 -23.75 -42.40
N ASN A 2 7.70 -24.69 -41.46
CA ASN A 2 6.60 -25.41 -40.81
C ASN A 2 6.95 -25.44 -39.30
N SER A 3 6.14 -24.99 -38.35
CA SER A 3 4.99 -25.67 -37.70
C SER A 3 5.25 -27.14 -37.30
N ALA A 4 5.54 -27.36 -36.02
CA ALA A 4 5.31 -28.62 -35.33
C ALA A 4 4.74 -28.29 -33.94
N GLU A 5 3.41 -28.35 -33.86
CA GLU A 5 2.60 -28.21 -32.66
C GLU A 5 2.76 -29.46 -31.78
N CYS A 6 2.92 -29.26 -30.47
CA CYS A 6 2.88 -30.31 -29.47
C CYS A 6 1.54 -30.18 -28.72
N SER A 7 0.57 -31.05 -29.04
CA SER A 7 -0.68 -31.20 -28.28
C SER A 7 -0.53 -32.28 -27.21
N PRO A 8 -1.12 -32.11 -26.00
CA PRO A 8 -1.01 -33.05 -24.90
C PRO A 8 -1.94 -34.26 -25.08
N ARG A 9 -1.44 -35.44 -24.65
CA ARG A 9 -2.14 -36.72 -24.67
C ARG A 9 -3.31 -36.74 -23.68
N VAL A 10 -4.49 -37.05 -24.21
CA VAL A 10 -5.70 -37.47 -23.47
C VAL A 10 -5.50 -38.90 -22.96
N LEU A 11 -5.64 -39.10 -21.64
CA LEU A 11 -5.73 -40.43 -21.03
C LEU A 11 -7.21 -40.83 -20.86
N PRO A 12 -7.60 -42.08 -21.18
CA PRO A 12 -8.99 -42.51 -21.05
C PRO A 12 -9.35 -42.91 -19.62
N ARG A 13 -10.51 -42.43 -19.17
CA ARG A 13 -11.22 -42.91 -17.96
C ARG A 13 -11.71 -44.34 -18.18
N THR A 14 -11.43 -45.23 -17.24
CA THR A 14 -12.17 -46.49 -17.06
C THR A 14 -12.64 -46.55 -15.61
N MET A 15 -13.95 -46.70 -15.42
CA MET A 15 -14.59 -47.04 -14.15
C MET A 15 -14.76 -48.56 -14.07
N PRO A 16 -14.71 -49.16 -12.88
CA PRO A 16 -15.50 -50.33 -12.56
C PRO A 16 -16.65 -49.97 -11.62
N ALA A 17 -17.79 -50.61 -11.87
CA ALA A 17 -19.00 -50.56 -11.07
C ALA A 17 -18.98 -51.58 -9.92
N ASP A 18 -19.69 -51.21 -8.86
CA ASP A 18 -20.47 -51.98 -7.87
C ASP A 18 -19.85 -53.21 -7.19
N GLU A 19 -19.79 -53.17 -5.85
CA GLU A 19 -20.64 -53.95 -4.93
C GLU A 19 -20.12 -53.80 -3.48
N ASP A 20 -21.02 -53.41 -2.57
CA ASP A 20 -21.22 -53.95 -1.21
C ASP A 20 -21.82 -52.90 -0.26
N GLU A 21 -23.13 -53.06 -0.06
CA GLU A 21 -23.92 -52.46 1.00
C GLU A 21 -23.63 -53.17 2.33
N GLU A 22 -23.29 -52.43 3.39
CA GLU A 22 -23.61 -52.85 4.76
C GLU A 22 -24.24 -51.67 5.52
N HIS A 23 -25.51 -51.89 5.88
CA HIS A 23 -26.28 -51.10 6.83
C HIS A 23 -25.65 -51.14 8.22
N VAL A 24 -25.51 -49.97 8.83
CA VAL A 24 -25.46 -49.83 10.29
C VAL A 24 -26.37 -48.70 10.70
N ASP A 25 -27.49 -49.09 11.31
CA ASP A 25 -28.43 -48.25 12.03
C ASP A 25 -27.73 -47.46 13.15
N ALA A 26 -28.06 -46.18 13.28
CA ALA A 26 -27.81 -45.43 14.50
C ALA A 26 -29.01 -44.55 14.83
N GLU A 27 -29.61 -44.87 15.98
CA GLU A 27 -30.79 -44.28 16.58
C GLU A 27 -30.69 -42.76 16.78
N MET A 28 -31.82 -42.09 16.58
CA MET A 28 -32.08 -40.77 17.11
C MET A 28 -32.30 -40.83 18.62
N ALA A 29 -31.57 -40.00 19.37
CA ALA A 29 -31.93 -39.62 20.73
C ALA A 29 -31.81 -38.10 20.89
N ASP A 30 -32.97 -37.51 21.18
CA ASP A 30 -33.23 -36.17 21.66
C ASP A 30 -32.49 -35.90 22.99
N ALA A 31 -31.85 -34.74 23.09
CA ALA A 31 -31.38 -34.19 24.35
C ALA A 31 -31.26 -32.67 24.24
N THR A 32 -32.37 -31.99 24.54
CA THR A 32 -32.39 -30.61 25.00
C THR A 32 -31.66 -30.50 26.35
N ASP A 33 -30.62 -29.70 26.46
CA ASP A 33 -30.34 -29.01 27.72
C ASP A 33 -29.53 -27.73 27.58
N GLY A 34 -29.93 -26.73 28.35
CA GLY A 34 -29.49 -25.34 28.25
C GLY A 34 -28.10 -25.08 28.81
N LEU A 35 -27.33 -24.23 28.12
CA LEU A 35 -26.05 -23.71 28.60
C LEU A 35 -26.19 -22.24 29.03
N ALA A 36 -26.17 -22.04 30.34
CA ALA A 36 -26.05 -20.76 31.00
C ALA A 36 -24.63 -20.18 30.85
N VAL A 37 -24.57 -18.93 30.40
CA VAL A 37 -23.36 -18.12 30.24
C VAL A 37 -22.82 -17.71 31.61
N SER A 38 -21.59 -18.14 31.95
CA SER A 38 -20.88 -17.66 33.15
C SER A 38 -19.77 -16.68 32.78
N ALA A 39 -20.04 -15.39 32.98
CA ALA A 39 -19.08 -14.30 32.92
C ALA A 39 -18.21 -14.25 34.20
N LYS A 40 -16.88 -14.46 34.07
CA LYS A 40 -15.93 -14.25 35.18
C LYS A 40 -15.37 -12.83 35.18
N LYS A 41 -15.89 -12.02 36.10
CA LYS A 41 -15.44 -10.68 36.48
C LYS A 41 -14.24 -10.80 37.45
N LYS A 42 -13.02 -10.42 37.03
CA LYS A 42 -11.87 -10.30 37.95
C LYS A 42 -11.97 -8.98 38.74
N LYS A 43 -12.19 -9.08 40.05
CA LYS A 43 -12.09 -7.98 41.02
C LYS A 43 -10.66 -7.94 41.58
N ASN A 44 -9.95 -6.84 41.35
CA ASN A 44 -8.64 -6.57 41.96
C ASN A 44 -8.85 -5.84 43.30
N LYS A 45 -8.45 -6.46 44.42
CA LYS A 45 -8.48 -5.87 45.77
C LYS A 45 -7.06 -5.43 46.12
N ASN A 46 -6.83 -4.12 46.17
CA ASN A 46 -5.59 -3.54 46.66
C ASN A 46 -5.72 -3.33 48.18
N LYS A 47 -4.89 -3.99 48.99
CA LYS A 47 -4.87 -3.82 50.46
C LYS A 47 -3.51 -3.25 50.89
N LYS A 48 -3.55 -1.99 51.28
CA LYS A 48 -2.51 -1.23 52.00
C LYS A 48 -2.12 -1.95 53.30
N LYS A 49 -0.83 -2.09 53.59
CA LYS A 49 -0.32 -2.26 54.96
C LYS A 49 0.87 -1.34 55.18
N LYS A 50 0.75 -0.48 56.20
CA LYS A 50 1.81 0.35 56.79
C LYS A 50 2.51 -0.47 57.89
N GLY A 51 3.83 -0.35 57.93
CA GLY A 51 4.61 0.09 59.10
C GLY A 51 4.93 -0.91 60.22
N GLY A 52 6.23 -1.02 60.51
CA GLY A 52 6.75 -1.03 61.89
C GLY A 52 7.82 -2.06 62.25
N GLY A 53 9.09 -1.64 62.26
CA GLY A 53 9.92 -1.66 63.49
C GLY A 53 10.96 -2.77 63.71
N GLY A 54 12.23 -2.33 63.88
CA GLY A 54 13.33 -2.96 64.64
C GLY A 54 14.14 -4.00 63.88
N GLY A 55 15.48 -4.06 63.91
CA GLY A 55 16.52 -3.39 64.70
C GLY A 55 17.78 -4.30 64.68
N ASP A 56 18.97 -3.69 64.71
CA ASP A 56 20.31 -4.25 65.00
C ASP A 56 20.94 -5.23 63.99
N ALA A 57 22.26 -5.31 63.76
CA ALA A 57 23.46 -4.50 64.03
C ALA A 57 24.65 -5.21 63.31
N ASP A 58 25.84 -4.57 63.33
CA ASP A 58 27.18 -5.07 62.95
C ASP A 58 27.49 -5.05 61.44
N GLY A 59 28.41 -4.22 60.93
CA GLY A 59 29.87 -4.17 61.20
C GLY A 59 30.55 -4.86 60.00
N GLU A 60 31.49 -4.33 59.23
CA GLU A 60 32.60 -3.41 59.48
C GLU A 60 32.98 -2.65 58.18
N THR A 61 33.74 -1.59 58.42
CA THR A 61 34.35 -0.58 57.55
C THR A 61 35.63 -1.02 56.82
N GLU A 62 35.96 -0.22 55.79
CA GLU A 62 37.28 0.20 55.26
C GLU A 62 37.36 0.00 53.73
N GLY A 63 37.72 0.99 52.91
CA GLY A 63 38.14 2.36 53.15
C GLY A 63 38.48 3.04 51.80
N ALA A 64 38.32 4.37 51.78
CA ALA A 64 39.10 5.45 51.13
C ALA A 64 39.69 5.25 49.71
N GLU A 65 39.83 6.23 48.82
CA GLU A 65 39.57 7.69 48.76
C GLU A 65 39.81 8.05 47.27
N ALA A 66 38.97 8.86 46.65
CA ALA A 66 39.17 10.30 46.43
C ALA A 66 40.40 10.69 45.57
N GLY A 67 40.08 11.34 44.45
CA GLY A 67 41.00 12.12 43.62
C GLY A 67 40.17 13.19 42.90
N MET A 68 40.06 14.34 43.55
CA MET A 68 39.34 15.54 43.15
C MET A 68 40.41 16.58 42.78
N GLU A 69 40.25 17.32 41.68
CA GLU A 69 40.63 18.74 41.67
C GLU A 69 39.99 19.51 40.49
N GLU A 70 39.23 20.55 40.90
CA GLU A 70 38.95 21.86 40.28
C GLU A 70 40.23 22.55 39.73
N ALA A 71 40.28 23.73 39.11
CA ALA A 71 39.43 24.71 38.42
C ALA A 71 40.43 25.80 37.95
N GLY A 72 40.08 26.66 36.99
CA GLY A 72 40.89 27.86 36.74
C GLY A 72 40.56 28.59 35.44
N ALA A 73 40.18 29.86 35.59
CA ALA A 73 39.57 30.72 34.57
C ALA A 73 40.52 31.81 34.01
N ALA A 74 40.07 32.43 32.90
CA ALA A 74 40.37 33.80 32.39
C ALA A 74 41.81 34.09 31.88
N SER A 75 42.11 34.95 30.90
CA SER A 75 41.42 36.15 30.37
C SER A 75 41.93 36.62 28.98
N ALA A 76 41.03 37.23 28.19
CA ALA A 76 41.09 38.49 27.41
C ALA A 76 42.25 38.86 26.43
N ALA A 77 41.85 39.23 25.18
CA ALA A 77 42.04 40.53 24.49
C ALA A 77 41.39 40.43 23.08
N ALA A 78 40.27 41.12 22.79
CA ALA A 78 40.09 42.51 22.36
C ALA A 78 40.39 42.79 20.87
N GLY A 79 39.39 43.35 20.18
CA GLY A 79 39.47 43.81 18.79
C GLY A 79 38.09 44.19 18.23
N ASP A 80 37.69 45.44 18.50
CA ASP A 80 36.53 46.18 17.96
C ASP A 80 36.42 46.13 16.42
N GLY A 81 35.29 46.40 15.76
CA GLY A 81 34.11 47.12 16.22
C GLY A 81 32.89 47.06 15.29
N ALA A 82 31.84 47.71 15.81
CA ALA A 82 30.53 48.05 15.24
C ALA A 82 30.65 48.98 14.00
N GLU A 83 29.63 49.26 13.17
CA GLU A 83 28.25 49.74 13.40
C GLU A 83 27.38 49.40 12.14
N GLY A 84 26.08 49.08 12.24
CA GLY A 84 24.93 50.02 12.24
C GLY A 84 24.37 50.18 10.80
N ALA A 85 23.28 49.53 10.36
CA ALA A 85 21.84 49.71 10.65
C ALA A 85 21.18 50.99 10.05
N GLU A 86 20.17 50.75 9.19
CA GLU A 86 18.99 51.59 8.81
C GLU A 86 19.23 52.83 7.91
N ALA A 87 18.70 52.88 6.68
CA ALA A 87 17.33 53.14 6.20
C ALA A 87 16.92 54.64 6.22
N ASP A 88 16.85 55.28 5.03
CA ASP A 88 15.70 56.07 4.54
C ASP A 88 15.99 56.82 3.21
N GLY A 89 15.01 56.75 2.29
CA GLY A 89 14.35 57.92 1.68
C GLY A 89 15.01 58.79 0.58
N ALA A 90 14.42 58.67 -0.62
CA ALA A 90 14.01 59.75 -1.56
C ALA A 90 14.93 60.21 -2.73
N ASP A 91 14.42 59.89 -3.93
CA ASP A 91 14.21 60.71 -5.15
C ASP A 91 15.36 61.38 -5.93
N GLY A 92 15.40 61.05 -7.23
CA GLY A 92 16.14 61.75 -8.28
C GLY A 92 15.92 61.12 -9.67
N GLU A 93 15.08 61.77 -10.47
CA GLU A 93 14.55 61.36 -11.78
C GLU A 93 15.59 61.18 -12.92
N GLY A 94 15.24 60.36 -13.92
CA GLY A 94 15.98 60.22 -15.17
C GLY A 94 15.20 59.44 -16.23
N GLY A 95 14.04 59.97 -16.66
CA GLY A 95 13.19 59.38 -17.70
C GLY A 95 13.78 59.52 -19.11
N GLY A 96 13.93 58.40 -19.80
CA GLY A 96 14.15 58.34 -21.25
C GLY A 96 12.90 57.82 -21.97
N GLU A 97 12.13 58.71 -22.58
CA GLU A 97 10.96 58.35 -23.40
C GLU A 97 11.36 57.55 -24.65
N MET A 98 10.79 56.35 -24.78
CA MET A 98 10.86 55.55 -26.00
C MET A 98 9.76 56.00 -26.97
N SER A 99 10.14 56.44 -28.18
CA SER A 99 9.20 57.03 -29.14
C SER A 99 8.05 56.09 -29.55
N ALA A 100 6.87 56.68 -29.77
CA ALA A 100 5.64 55.98 -30.13
C ALA A 100 5.76 55.12 -31.42
N ALA A 101 6.70 55.47 -32.31
CA ALA A 101 7.00 54.70 -33.52
C ALA A 101 7.67 53.34 -33.22
N LYS A 102 8.50 53.27 -32.17
CA LYS A 102 9.20 52.05 -31.76
C LYS A 102 8.25 51.06 -31.08
N LYS A 103 7.35 51.55 -30.21
CA LYS A 103 6.27 50.75 -29.59
C LYS A 103 5.31 50.14 -30.63
N LYS A 104 4.98 50.88 -31.70
CA LYS A 104 4.07 50.40 -32.77
C LYS A 104 4.71 49.30 -33.63
N ARG A 105 6.04 49.35 -33.83
CA ARG A 105 6.80 48.36 -34.60
C ARG A 105 6.97 47.02 -33.85
N GLU A 106 7.14 47.06 -32.53
CA GLU A 106 7.19 45.84 -31.70
C GLU A 106 5.82 45.19 -31.54
N LYS A 107 4.74 45.97 -31.37
CA LYS A 107 3.36 45.44 -31.34
C LYS A 107 2.95 44.78 -32.66
N LYS A 108 3.42 45.29 -33.80
CA LYS A 108 3.18 44.69 -35.13
C LYS A 108 3.95 43.39 -35.32
N LYS A 109 5.23 43.31 -34.88
CA LYS A 109 6.00 42.06 -34.90
C LYS A 109 5.40 40.96 -34.03
N ALA A 110 4.86 41.30 -32.85
CA ALA A 110 4.17 40.33 -31.98
C ALA A 110 2.83 39.83 -32.55
N SER A 111 2.09 40.71 -33.25
CA SER A 111 0.84 40.37 -33.96
C SER A 111 1.11 39.46 -35.17
N ASP A 112 2.13 39.74 -35.96
CA ASP A 112 2.46 38.95 -37.15
C ASP A 112 3.02 37.57 -36.77
N ALA A 113 3.73 37.46 -35.64
CA ALA A 113 4.14 36.17 -35.07
C ALA A 113 2.95 35.31 -34.59
N ARG A 114 1.94 35.93 -33.95
CA ARG A 114 0.70 35.24 -33.55
C ARG A 114 -0.17 34.81 -34.73
N LYS A 115 -0.22 35.59 -35.82
CA LYS A 115 -0.92 35.20 -37.05
C LYS A 115 -0.22 34.09 -37.83
N LYS A 116 1.11 33.99 -37.74
CA LYS A 116 1.87 32.87 -38.33
C LYS A 116 1.73 31.58 -37.53
N ALA A 117 1.59 31.66 -36.20
CA ALA A 117 1.29 30.49 -35.36
C ALA A 117 -0.14 29.98 -35.56
N ALA A 118 -1.12 30.87 -35.72
CA ALA A 118 -2.52 30.50 -35.94
C ALA A 118 -2.83 29.98 -37.36
N ALA A 119 -1.95 30.20 -38.35
CA ALA A 119 -2.10 29.71 -39.71
C ALA A 119 -1.46 28.33 -39.95
N ALA A 120 -0.77 27.76 -38.95
CA ALA A 120 -0.22 26.40 -38.98
C ALA A 120 -1.21 25.34 -38.44
N GLU A 121 -2.33 25.76 -37.84
CA GLU A 121 -3.37 24.89 -37.28
C GLU A 121 -4.63 24.81 -38.17
N GLY A 122 -4.48 24.87 -39.49
CA GLY A 122 -5.64 24.86 -40.40
C GLY A 122 -5.37 24.24 -41.76
N GLY A 123 -5.51 22.91 -41.85
CA GLY A 123 -5.71 22.22 -43.13
C GLY A 123 -5.46 20.72 -43.09
N GLY A 124 -6.50 19.91 -43.35
CA GLY A 124 -6.34 18.53 -43.84
C GLY A 124 -7.34 17.51 -43.30
N GLU A 125 -8.29 17.12 -44.14
CA GLU A 125 -9.32 16.10 -43.95
C GLU A 125 -8.77 14.65 -43.94
N GLY A 126 -9.47 13.74 -43.25
CA GLY A 126 -9.75 12.37 -43.72
C GLY A 126 -8.63 11.32 -43.71
N GLY A 127 -8.56 10.55 -42.62
CA GLY A 127 -8.28 9.10 -42.65
C GLY A 127 -6.83 8.63 -42.46
N ALA A 128 -6.52 8.08 -41.27
CA ALA A 128 -5.78 6.84 -41.00
C ALA A 128 -5.63 6.73 -39.48
N ALA A 129 -5.53 5.51 -38.94
CA ALA A 129 -5.34 5.29 -37.52
C ALA A 129 -3.98 5.88 -37.08
N ASP A 130 -4.01 6.95 -36.29
CA ASP A 130 -2.79 7.42 -35.60
C ASP A 130 -2.39 6.36 -34.57
N GLU A 131 -1.31 5.64 -34.87
CA GLU A 131 -0.54 4.91 -33.88
C GLU A 131 -0.10 5.91 -32.81
N ILE A 132 -0.52 5.68 -31.58
CA ILE A 132 -0.09 6.45 -30.42
C ILE A 132 1.41 6.18 -30.26
N VAL A 133 2.25 7.16 -30.59
CA VAL A 133 3.69 7.11 -30.30
C VAL A 133 3.86 7.26 -28.79
N ASP A 134 4.23 6.16 -28.13
CA ASP A 134 4.46 6.08 -26.70
C ASP A 134 5.82 6.67 -26.34
N ASP A 135 5.84 7.98 -26.09
CA ASP A 135 7.02 8.72 -25.61
C ASP A 135 7.07 8.78 -24.07
N THR A 136 6.43 7.84 -23.35
CA THR A 136 6.55 7.79 -21.89
C THR A 136 7.97 7.28 -21.55
N PRO A 137 8.84 8.07 -20.89
CA PRO A 137 10.21 7.64 -20.61
C PRO A 137 10.18 6.45 -19.65
N TRP A 138 10.52 5.28 -20.18
CA TRP A 138 10.62 4.04 -19.42
C TRP A 138 12.04 3.86 -18.88
N SER A 139 12.18 3.47 -17.61
CA SER A 139 13.47 3.10 -17.05
C SER A 139 13.78 1.66 -17.44
N SER A 140 14.81 1.47 -18.28
CA SER A 140 15.33 0.13 -18.59
C SER A 140 16.05 -0.56 -17.44
N GLU A 141 16.12 0.10 -16.28
CA GLU A 141 16.85 -0.39 -15.12
C GLU A 141 15.93 -1.10 -14.11
N ILE A 142 14.64 -0.76 -14.06
CA ILE A 142 13.69 -1.37 -13.10
C ILE A 142 13.32 -2.78 -13.57
N ARG A 143 13.31 -3.71 -12.61
CA ARG A 143 12.86 -5.09 -12.77
C ARG A 143 11.70 -5.40 -11.81
N GLY A 144 11.10 -6.58 -11.98
CA GLY A 144 9.95 -7.06 -11.20
C GLY A 144 8.58 -6.69 -11.81
N ILE A 145 8.54 -5.81 -12.80
CA ILE A 145 7.31 -5.44 -13.52
C ILE A 145 7.61 -5.34 -15.01
N LYS A 146 6.58 -5.51 -15.84
CA LYS A 146 6.70 -5.34 -17.29
C LYS A 146 6.71 -3.84 -17.64
N PRO A 147 7.38 -3.46 -18.75
CA PRO A 147 7.17 -2.14 -19.32
C PRO A 147 5.69 -1.93 -19.62
N TRP A 148 5.15 -0.82 -19.13
CA TRP A 148 3.77 -0.43 -19.42
C TRP A 148 3.67 0.08 -20.86
N GLY A 149 2.59 -0.23 -21.57
CA GLY A 149 2.25 0.39 -22.85
C GLY A 149 1.72 1.84 -22.72
N ALA A 150 0.96 2.33 -23.70
CA ALA A 150 0.35 3.66 -23.63
C ALA A 150 -0.66 3.80 -22.47
N TYR A 151 -0.91 5.03 -22.00
CA TYR A 151 -2.02 5.27 -21.05
C TYR A 151 -3.36 4.91 -21.69
N PRO A 152 -4.38 4.49 -20.90
CA PRO A 152 -5.71 4.24 -21.43
C PRO A 152 -6.23 5.43 -22.24
N LYS A 153 -6.95 5.13 -23.32
CA LYS A 153 -7.66 6.17 -24.08
C LYS A 153 -8.71 6.79 -23.17
N CYS A 154 -8.71 8.11 -23.06
CA CYS A 154 -9.78 8.82 -22.38
C CYS A 154 -11.12 8.58 -23.07
N GLU A 155 -12.22 8.72 -22.32
CA GLU A 155 -13.54 8.63 -22.92
C GLU A 155 -13.85 9.88 -23.78
N LYS A 156 -14.93 9.80 -24.56
CA LYS A 156 -15.39 10.95 -25.35
C LYS A 156 -15.73 12.14 -24.45
N GLY A 157 -15.02 13.25 -24.63
CA GLY A 157 -15.18 14.47 -23.81
C GLY A 157 -14.24 14.53 -22.60
N GLY A 158 -13.50 13.45 -22.34
CA GLY A 158 -12.40 13.42 -21.39
C GLY A 158 -11.12 14.05 -21.96
N LYS A 159 -10.16 14.30 -21.06
CA LYS A 159 -8.81 14.76 -21.41
C LYS A 159 -7.86 13.58 -21.42
N GLN A 160 -7.08 13.41 -22.48
CA GLN A 160 -6.05 12.37 -22.55
C GLN A 160 -4.95 12.62 -21.50
N GLN A 161 -4.45 11.55 -20.89
CA GLN A 161 -3.31 11.64 -19.99
C GLN A 161 -2.05 12.14 -20.72
N THR A 162 -1.20 12.88 -20.02
CA THR A 162 0.10 13.36 -20.51
C THR A 162 1.23 12.43 -20.06
N ASN A 163 2.37 12.46 -20.76
CA ASN A 163 3.55 11.64 -20.39
C ASN A 163 4.04 11.92 -18.96
N ALA A 164 3.89 13.17 -18.50
CA ALA A 164 4.20 13.60 -17.13
C ALA A 164 3.13 13.24 -16.09
N CYS A 165 2.12 12.44 -16.46
CA CYS A 165 1.05 11.95 -15.58
C CYS A 165 0.35 13.07 -14.79
N THR A 166 -0.18 14.07 -15.50
CA THR A 166 -0.69 15.29 -14.87
C THR A 166 -2.21 15.44 -14.85
N VAL A 167 -2.95 14.61 -15.59
CA VAL A 167 -4.41 14.72 -15.73
C VAL A 167 -5.09 13.79 -14.71
N PRO A 168 -5.90 14.31 -13.77
CA PRO A 168 -6.61 13.47 -12.82
C PRO A 168 -7.57 12.47 -13.49
N VAL A 169 -7.79 11.32 -12.86
CA VAL A 169 -8.54 10.20 -13.46
C VAL A 169 -9.96 10.61 -13.84
N LEU A 170 -10.68 11.33 -12.98
CA LEU A 170 -12.04 11.81 -13.27
C LEU A 170 -12.10 12.86 -14.40
N GLN A 171 -10.97 13.49 -14.77
CA GLN A 171 -10.93 14.35 -15.95
C GLN A 171 -10.69 13.57 -17.25
N GLN A 172 -10.17 12.35 -17.15
CA GLN A 172 -10.04 11.41 -18.28
C GLN A 172 -11.36 10.69 -18.55
N PHE A 173 -12.16 10.47 -17.49
CA PHE A 173 -13.46 9.78 -17.52
C PHE A 173 -14.57 10.60 -16.82
N PRO A 174 -14.97 11.77 -17.36
CA PRO A 174 -15.98 12.65 -16.76
C PRO A 174 -17.37 12.03 -16.53
N SER A 175 -17.72 10.94 -17.20
CA SER A 175 -18.96 10.18 -16.99
C SER A 175 -18.96 9.37 -15.70
N GLY A 176 -17.78 9.12 -15.12
CA GLY A 176 -17.57 8.20 -14.01
C GLY A 176 -17.40 6.73 -14.44
N CYS A 177 -17.59 6.40 -15.72
CA CYS A 177 -17.41 5.03 -16.23
C CYS A 177 -15.93 4.70 -16.37
N MET A 178 -15.36 4.11 -15.32
CA MET A 178 -13.94 3.76 -15.27
C MET A 178 -13.63 2.46 -16.01
N PRO A 179 -12.39 2.27 -16.51
CA PRO A 179 -11.94 0.99 -17.04
C PRO A 179 -12.15 -0.14 -16.03
N VAL A 180 -12.74 -1.24 -16.50
CA VAL A 180 -12.93 -2.47 -15.72
C VAL A 180 -11.57 -3.13 -15.51
N GLY A 181 -11.37 -3.75 -14.34
CA GLY A 181 -10.23 -4.64 -14.10
C GLY A 181 -10.31 -5.91 -14.94
N GLU A 182 -9.41 -6.86 -14.70
CA GLU A 182 -9.51 -8.17 -15.35
C GLU A 182 -10.68 -8.96 -14.76
N GLU A 183 -11.67 -9.31 -15.58
CA GLU A 183 -12.81 -10.14 -15.16
C GLU A 183 -12.51 -11.62 -15.39
N VAL A 184 -12.54 -12.40 -14.32
CA VAL A 184 -12.31 -13.84 -14.32
C VAL A 184 -13.61 -14.53 -13.94
N ALA A 185 -14.08 -15.43 -14.80
CA ALA A 185 -15.20 -16.30 -14.46
C ALA A 185 -14.82 -17.20 -13.29
N TYR A 186 -15.72 -17.34 -12.33
CA TYR A 186 -15.51 -18.32 -11.28
C TYR A 186 -15.56 -19.74 -11.83
N ILE A 187 -14.68 -20.59 -11.32
CA ILE A 187 -14.66 -22.01 -11.62
C ILE A 187 -15.34 -22.72 -10.45
N TYR A 188 -16.50 -23.31 -10.71
CA TYR A 188 -17.21 -24.12 -9.74
C TYR A 188 -17.30 -25.57 -10.22
N ASP A 189 -17.42 -26.50 -9.27
CA ASP A 189 -17.93 -27.84 -9.58
C ASP A 189 -19.32 -27.70 -10.21
N ALA A 190 -19.59 -28.48 -11.26
CA ALA A 190 -20.88 -28.51 -11.95
C ALA A 190 -22.06 -28.80 -10.99
N ASN A 191 -21.79 -29.47 -9.87
CA ASN A 191 -22.77 -29.81 -8.84
C ASN A 191 -22.92 -28.74 -7.74
N SER A 192 -22.08 -27.70 -7.72
CA SER A 192 -22.15 -26.65 -6.71
C SER A 192 -23.51 -25.92 -6.73
N ALA A 193 -23.96 -25.44 -5.57
CA ALA A 193 -25.20 -24.67 -5.49
C ALA A 193 -25.15 -23.42 -6.39
N ARG A 194 -23.97 -22.81 -6.50
CA ARG A 194 -23.73 -21.61 -7.31
C ARG A 194 -23.83 -21.87 -8.81
N ALA A 195 -23.44 -23.05 -9.29
CA ALA A 195 -23.63 -23.45 -10.69
C ALA A 195 -25.11 -23.56 -11.10
N ARG A 196 -26.04 -23.62 -10.14
CA ARG A 196 -27.49 -23.69 -10.40
C ARG A 196 -28.16 -22.31 -10.45
N ILE A 197 -27.44 -21.24 -10.12
CA ILE A 197 -27.97 -19.87 -10.13
C ILE A 197 -28.07 -19.38 -11.58
N LYS A 198 -29.23 -18.83 -11.95
CA LYS A 198 -29.45 -18.33 -13.31
C LYS A 198 -28.73 -17.01 -13.56
N PRO A 199 -28.26 -16.72 -14.79
CA PRO A 199 -27.65 -15.43 -15.12
C PRO A 199 -28.53 -14.22 -14.82
N GLU A 200 -29.85 -14.34 -14.93
CA GLU A 200 -30.81 -13.28 -14.57
C GLU A 200 -30.77 -12.97 -13.07
N GLU A 201 -30.64 -13.99 -12.23
CA GLU A 201 -30.58 -13.84 -10.78
C GLU A 201 -29.25 -13.19 -10.35
N LEU A 202 -28.13 -13.59 -10.97
CA LEU A 202 -26.84 -12.96 -10.71
C LEU A 202 -26.83 -11.48 -11.11
N ARG A 203 -27.44 -11.12 -12.24
CA ARG A 203 -27.59 -9.72 -12.67
C ARG A 203 -28.45 -8.91 -11.70
N GLU A 204 -29.51 -9.49 -11.17
CA GLU A 204 -30.35 -8.82 -10.17
C GLU A 204 -29.62 -8.65 -8.83
N ARG A 205 -28.89 -9.67 -8.37
CA ARG A 205 -28.02 -9.56 -7.19
C ARG A 205 -26.96 -8.47 -7.35
N GLU A 206 -26.36 -8.39 -8.54
CA GLU A 206 -25.39 -7.34 -8.87
C GLU A 206 -26.01 -5.95 -8.87
N ARG A 207 -27.24 -5.81 -9.39
CA ARG A 207 -28.00 -4.54 -9.33
C ARG A 207 -28.32 -4.10 -7.91
N LEU A 208 -28.52 -5.04 -6.99
CA LEU A 208 -28.81 -4.80 -5.57
C LEU A 208 -27.55 -4.61 -4.72
N HIS A 209 -26.37 -4.77 -5.29
CA HIS A 209 -25.11 -4.73 -4.57
C HIS A 209 -24.79 -3.31 -4.06
N SER A 210 -24.24 -3.21 -2.85
CA SER A 210 -24.04 -1.92 -2.17
C SER A 210 -22.73 -1.21 -2.54
N ILE A 211 -21.83 -1.90 -3.23
CA ILE A 211 -20.52 -1.35 -3.63
C ILE A 211 -20.66 -0.61 -4.95
N SER A 212 -20.20 0.65 -4.96
CA SER A 212 -20.04 1.40 -6.20
C SER A 212 -18.79 0.92 -6.94
N TYR A 213 -18.98 0.28 -8.09
CA TYR A 213 -17.87 -0.19 -8.92
C TYR A 213 -17.05 0.98 -9.47
N ASP A 214 -17.68 2.11 -9.75
CA ASP A 214 -16.99 3.28 -10.28
C ASP A 214 -16.02 3.89 -9.26
N GLU A 215 -16.39 3.90 -7.97
CA GLU A 215 -15.51 4.40 -6.90
C GLU A 215 -14.24 3.55 -6.78
N VAL A 216 -14.40 2.23 -6.71
CA VAL A 216 -13.26 1.31 -6.56
C VAL A 216 -12.41 1.26 -7.83
N ARG A 217 -13.01 1.32 -9.02
CA ARG A 217 -12.27 1.39 -10.29
C ARG A 217 -11.56 2.73 -10.48
N THR A 218 -12.11 3.84 -9.97
CA THR A 218 -11.43 5.14 -9.96
C THR A 218 -10.15 5.07 -9.14
N ALA A 219 -10.23 4.49 -7.94
CA ALA A 219 -9.06 4.27 -7.09
C ALA A 219 -8.04 3.34 -7.79
N ALA A 220 -8.51 2.29 -8.48
CA ALA A 220 -7.63 1.34 -9.17
C ALA A 220 -6.91 1.97 -10.36
N GLU A 221 -7.62 2.76 -11.15
CA GLU A 221 -7.03 3.48 -12.28
C GLU A 221 -6.03 4.52 -11.81
N CYS A 222 -6.29 5.20 -10.69
CA CYS A 222 -5.31 6.09 -10.08
C CYS A 222 -4.05 5.30 -9.68
N HIS A 223 -4.21 4.18 -8.97
CA HIS A 223 -3.09 3.33 -8.56
C HIS A 223 -2.24 2.88 -9.77
N ARG A 224 -2.89 2.38 -10.83
CA ARG A 224 -2.26 2.01 -12.11
C ARG A 224 -1.42 3.14 -12.70
N GLN A 225 -1.98 4.34 -12.84
CA GLN A 225 -1.27 5.46 -13.43
C GLN A 225 -0.14 5.99 -12.54
N VAL A 226 -0.31 5.99 -11.21
CA VAL A 226 0.76 6.35 -10.27
C VAL A 226 1.93 5.38 -10.41
N ARG A 227 1.69 4.07 -10.26
CA ARG A 227 2.77 3.07 -10.30
C ARG A 227 3.48 3.05 -11.65
N LYS A 228 2.74 3.24 -12.75
CA LYS A 228 3.31 3.44 -14.08
C LYS A 228 4.31 4.59 -14.11
N HIS A 229 3.88 5.78 -13.66
CA HIS A 229 4.76 6.96 -13.71
C HIS A 229 5.98 6.80 -12.81
N MET A 230 5.81 6.14 -11.66
CA MET A 230 6.90 5.89 -10.72
C MET A 230 8.01 5.01 -11.32
N GLN A 231 7.75 4.25 -12.37
CA GLN A 231 8.81 3.55 -13.12
C GLN A 231 9.86 4.51 -13.72
N SER A 232 9.50 5.76 -14.01
CA SER A 232 10.44 6.79 -14.50
C SER A 232 11.23 7.49 -13.39
N VAL A 233 10.81 7.29 -12.13
CA VAL A 233 11.34 7.99 -10.95
C VAL A 233 12.28 7.08 -10.17
N ILE A 234 11.85 5.85 -9.88
CA ILE A 234 12.55 4.91 -8.99
C ILE A 234 13.85 4.44 -9.65
N ARG A 235 14.98 4.76 -9.02
CA ARG A 235 16.32 4.38 -9.49
C ARG A 235 17.31 4.36 -8.31
N PRO A 236 18.41 3.61 -8.38
CA PRO A 236 19.45 3.68 -7.36
C PRO A 236 19.95 5.12 -7.19
N GLY A 237 20.23 5.53 -5.96
CA GLY A 237 20.65 6.88 -5.61
C GLY A 237 19.50 7.82 -5.21
N ILE A 238 18.23 7.46 -5.39
CA ILE A 238 17.11 8.26 -4.89
C ILE A 238 16.99 8.13 -3.36
N LEU A 239 16.75 9.25 -2.68
CA LEU A 239 16.40 9.26 -1.27
C LEU A 239 15.00 8.65 -1.10
N MET A 240 14.83 7.72 -0.15
CA MET A 240 13.54 7.04 0.06
C MET A 240 12.42 8.03 0.40
N GLU A 241 12.74 9.09 1.16
CA GLU A 241 11.80 10.17 1.49
C GLU A 241 11.34 10.93 0.23
N ASP A 242 12.25 11.27 -0.68
CA ASP A 242 11.94 11.97 -1.93
C ASP A 242 11.09 11.11 -2.87
N MET A 243 11.38 9.80 -2.94
CA MET A 243 10.59 8.84 -3.70
C MET A 243 9.15 8.76 -3.18
N CYS A 244 8.99 8.61 -1.86
CA CYS A 244 7.66 8.55 -1.23
C CYS A 244 6.89 9.85 -1.45
N ASN A 245 7.54 11.00 -1.26
CA ASN A 245 6.90 12.31 -1.46
C ASN A 245 6.44 12.50 -2.91
N GLN A 246 7.23 12.09 -3.90
CA GLN A 246 6.83 12.15 -5.32
C GLN A 246 5.63 11.25 -5.61
N LEU A 247 5.67 9.99 -5.17
CA LEU A 247 4.58 9.02 -5.35
C LEU A 247 3.28 9.54 -4.72
N GLU A 248 3.34 9.94 -3.46
CA GLU A 248 2.16 10.39 -2.71
C GLU A 248 1.56 11.67 -3.29
N ASN A 249 2.40 12.63 -3.73
CA ASN A 249 1.91 13.85 -4.37
C ASN A 249 1.22 13.55 -5.70
N LEU A 250 1.73 12.59 -6.47
CA LEU A 250 1.08 12.14 -7.70
C LEU A 250 -0.25 11.44 -7.39
N ASN A 251 -0.28 10.55 -6.40
CA ASN A 251 -1.49 9.85 -5.97
C ASN A 251 -2.60 10.84 -5.55
N ARG A 252 -2.28 11.79 -4.66
CA ARG A 252 -3.21 12.88 -4.25
C ARG A 252 -3.74 13.67 -5.44
N LYS A 253 -2.87 13.98 -6.41
CA LYS A 253 -3.26 14.73 -7.61
C LYS A 253 -4.20 13.93 -8.50
N LEU A 254 -3.88 12.68 -8.78
CA LEU A 254 -4.64 11.85 -9.73
C LEU A 254 -6.00 11.43 -9.19
N VAL A 255 -6.10 11.14 -7.88
CA VAL A 255 -7.37 10.83 -7.21
C VAL A 255 -8.19 12.09 -6.88
N GLN A 256 -7.59 13.28 -7.01
CA GLN A 256 -8.17 14.56 -6.58
C GLN A 256 -8.50 14.57 -5.08
N GLU A 257 -7.46 14.49 -4.24
CA GLU A 257 -7.55 14.47 -2.77
C GLU A 257 -8.59 15.47 -2.23
N ASN A 258 -9.54 14.97 -1.43
CA ASN A 258 -10.67 15.74 -0.90
C ASN A 258 -11.09 15.23 0.48
N GLY A 259 -10.27 15.55 1.50
CA GLY A 259 -10.47 15.05 2.86
C GLY A 259 -10.63 13.53 2.88
N LEU A 260 -11.62 13.02 3.60
CA LEU A 260 -11.91 11.58 3.64
C LEU A 260 -12.64 11.05 2.39
N LYS A 261 -13.11 11.91 1.48
CA LYS A 261 -13.86 11.43 0.30
C LYS A 261 -12.98 10.82 -0.78
N ALA A 262 -11.74 11.27 -0.92
CA ALA A 262 -10.80 10.76 -1.90
C ALA A 262 -9.38 11.06 -1.44
N GLY A 263 -8.46 10.11 -1.57
CA GLY A 263 -7.10 10.30 -1.07
C GLY A 263 -6.26 9.03 -1.09
N ILE A 264 -5.14 9.09 -0.37
CA ILE A 264 -4.25 7.95 -0.14
C ILE A 264 -4.81 7.12 1.01
N ALA A 265 -4.92 5.80 0.84
CA ALA A 265 -5.56 4.92 1.82
C ALA A 265 -4.64 4.56 3.01
N PHE A 266 -3.35 4.45 2.74
CA PHE A 266 -2.33 4.12 3.74
C PHE A 266 -0.94 4.60 3.24
N PRO A 267 0.05 4.77 4.13
CA PRO A 267 1.35 5.32 3.74
C PRO A 267 2.09 4.45 2.73
N THR A 268 2.88 5.10 1.87
CA THR A 268 3.72 4.40 0.88
C THR A 268 4.79 3.55 1.59
N GLY A 269 4.54 2.25 1.65
CA GLY A 269 5.53 1.24 1.98
C GLY A 269 6.63 1.20 0.92
N CYS A 270 7.87 1.19 1.38
CA CYS A 270 9.06 1.11 0.55
C CYS A 270 10.13 0.22 1.21
N SER A 271 9.68 -0.89 1.79
CA SER A 271 10.47 -1.77 2.66
C SER A 271 11.64 -2.40 1.91
N LEU A 272 12.85 -2.38 2.48
CA LEU A 272 14.08 -2.81 1.82
C LEU A 272 14.58 -4.17 2.34
N ASN A 273 14.95 -5.06 1.42
CA ASN A 273 15.66 -6.32 1.69
C ASN A 273 14.89 -7.23 2.66
N HIS A 274 15.49 -7.56 3.82
CA HIS A 274 14.89 -8.35 4.90
C HIS A 274 13.65 -7.72 5.55
N VAL A 275 13.39 -6.42 5.35
CA VAL A 275 12.16 -5.76 5.80
C VAL A 275 11.06 -6.09 4.81
N ALA A 276 10.04 -6.84 5.22
CA ALA A 276 8.96 -7.30 4.36
C ALA A 276 7.92 -6.20 4.11
N ALA A 277 7.42 -5.57 5.17
CA ALA A 277 6.29 -4.64 5.12
C ALA A 277 6.38 -3.52 6.17
N HIS A 278 5.48 -2.53 6.06
CA HIS A 278 5.26 -1.43 7.03
C HIS A 278 6.45 -0.50 7.29
N TRP A 279 7.43 -0.43 6.38
CA TRP A 279 8.46 0.59 6.45
C TRP A 279 8.25 1.70 5.43
N THR A 280 8.19 2.92 5.94
CA THR A 280 8.27 4.17 5.19
C THR A 280 9.16 5.12 5.99
N PRO A 281 9.98 5.97 5.36
CA PRO A 281 10.88 6.87 6.07
C PRO A 281 10.10 7.82 6.99
N ASN A 282 10.63 8.06 8.19
CA ASN A 282 10.22 9.21 9.00
C ASN A 282 10.99 10.47 8.53
N SER A 283 10.52 11.66 8.88
CA SER A 283 11.19 12.90 8.52
C SER A 283 12.65 12.92 8.99
N GLY A 284 13.56 13.19 8.06
CA GLY A 284 15.01 13.24 8.33
C GLY A 284 15.75 11.93 8.08
N ASP A 285 15.06 10.86 7.69
CA ASP A 285 15.67 9.62 7.21
C ASP A 285 16.59 9.91 6.01
N LYS A 286 17.78 9.30 6.00
CA LYS A 286 18.83 9.48 4.98
C LYS A 286 19.07 8.24 4.14
N THR A 287 18.19 7.26 4.22
CA THR A 287 18.27 6.02 3.45
C THR A 287 18.12 6.31 1.97
N VAL A 288 19.06 5.80 1.19
CA VAL A 288 19.12 5.95 -0.26
C VAL A 288 18.97 4.56 -0.87
N LEU A 289 18.10 4.43 -1.88
CA LEU A 289 17.92 3.18 -2.61
C LEU A 289 19.21 2.77 -3.32
N GLN A 290 19.64 1.52 -3.16
CA GLN A 290 20.85 0.99 -3.78
C GLN A 290 20.54 0.03 -4.95
N TYR A 291 21.55 -0.27 -5.76
CA TYR A 291 21.43 -1.19 -6.90
C TYR A 291 21.08 -2.63 -6.46
N ASP A 292 21.64 -3.07 -5.34
CA ASP A 292 21.43 -4.42 -4.78
C ASP A 292 20.26 -4.50 -3.78
N ASP A 293 19.43 -3.46 -3.70
CA ASP A 293 18.24 -3.49 -2.84
C ASP A 293 17.05 -4.19 -3.52
N VAL A 294 16.29 -4.93 -2.70
CA VAL A 294 14.96 -5.46 -3.03
C VAL A 294 13.91 -4.62 -2.29
N CYS A 295 13.24 -3.73 -3.02
CA CYS A 295 12.33 -2.73 -2.47
C CYS A 295 10.87 -3.08 -2.76
N LYS A 296 10.03 -3.24 -1.74
CA LYS A 296 8.58 -3.44 -1.93
C LYS A 296 7.90 -2.09 -1.95
N ILE A 297 7.32 -1.72 -3.09
CA ILE A 297 6.50 -0.52 -3.22
C ILE A 297 5.04 -0.92 -3.03
N ASP A 298 4.48 -0.43 -1.95
CA ASP A 298 3.15 -0.79 -1.46
C ASP A 298 2.41 0.49 -1.08
N PHE A 299 1.35 0.82 -1.80
CA PHE A 299 0.61 2.05 -1.55
C PHE A 299 -0.86 1.94 -1.90
N GLY A 300 -1.69 2.71 -1.21
CA GLY A 300 -3.13 2.64 -1.40
C GLY A 300 -3.74 3.92 -1.95
N THR A 301 -4.82 3.76 -2.71
CA THR A 301 -5.70 4.86 -3.11
C THR A 301 -7.12 4.53 -2.69
N HIS A 302 -7.92 5.53 -2.31
CA HIS A 302 -9.35 5.32 -2.05
C HIS A 302 -10.24 6.42 -2.60
N VAL A 303 -11.50 6.03 -2.88
CA VAL A 303 -12.64 6.93 -3.11
C VAL A 303 -13.78 6.49 -2.21
N ASN A 304 -14.30 7.38 -1.38
CA ASN A 304 -15.33 7.14 -0.36
C ASN A 304 -15.05 5.91 0.52
N GLY A 305 -13.78 5.73 0.89
CA GLY A 305 -13.31 4.59 1.69
C GLY A 305 -13.25 3.26 0.95
N ARG A 306 -13.53 3.21 -0.37
CA ARG A 306 -13.24 2.05 -1.23
C ARG A 306 -11.76 2.02 -1.54
N ILE A 307 -11.03 1.15 -0.86
CA ILE A 307 -9.58 1.11 -0.91
C ILE A 307 -9.13 0.15 -2.02
N ILE A 308 -8.11 0.58 -2.75
CA ILE A 308 -7.24 -0.30 -3.53
C ILE A 308 -5.94 -0.43 -2.78
N ASP A 309 -5.61 -1.68 -2.51
CA ASP A 309 -4.37 -2.17 -1.93
C ASP A 309 -3.64 -3.03 -2.97
N SER A 310 -2.43 -2.63 -3.34
CA SER A 310 -1.67 -3.27 -4.41
C SER A 310 -0.20 -2.88 -4.31
N ALA A 311 0.65 -3.88 -4.50
CA ALA A 311 2.07 -3.76 -4.26
C ALA A 311 2.87 -4.56 -5.29
N TRP A 312 4.12 -4.15 -5.50
CA TRP A 312 5.08 -4.89 -6.29
C TRP A 312 6.49 -4.72 -5.74
N THR A 313 7.36 -5.64 -6.15
CA THR A 313 8.78 -5.58 -5.83
C THR A 313 9.56 -4.88 -6.95
N VAL A 314 10.38 -3.91 -6.58
CA VAL A 314 11.40 -3.26 -7.40
C VAL A 314 12.77 -3.78 -7.03
N HIS A 315 13.53 -4.16 -8.04
CA HIS A 315 14.96 -4.44 -7.95
C HIS A 315 15.65 -4.05 -9.26
N PHE A 316 16.98 -3.96 -9.23
CA PHE A 316 17.78 -3.56 -10.40
C PHE A 316 18.77 -4.66 -10.83
N ASN A 317 19.28 -5.40 -9.84
CA ASN A 317 20.16 -6.53 -10.08
C ASN A 317 19.35 -7.76 -10.54
N PRO A 318 19.60 -8.32 -11.74
CA PRO A 318 18.88 -9.48 -12.26
C PRO A 318 18.97 -10.73 -11.37
N LYS A 319 19.93 -10.79 -10.43
CA LYS A 319 20.02 -11.92 -9.49
C LYS A 319 18.75 -12.12 -8.67
N PHE A 320 17.93 -11.08 -8.51
CA PHE A 320 16.65 -11.16 -7.79
C PHE A 320 15.44 -11.50 -8.67
N ASP A 321 15.59 -11.59 -9.99
CA ASP A 321 14.49 -11.95 -10.91
C ASP A 321 13.81 -13.27 -10.47
N PRO A 322 14.54 -14.37 -10.17
CA PRO A 322 13.91 -15.62 -9.74
C PRO A 322 13.11 -15.53 -8.43
N LEU A 323 13.54 -14.68 -7.49
CA LEU A 323 12.82 -14.47 -6.22
C LEU A 323 11.53 -13.68 -6.48
N ALA A 324 11.60 -12.62 -7.28
CA ALA A 324 10.45 -11.80 -7.62
C ALA A 324 9.41 -12.61 -8.41
N ASP A 325 9.86 -13.40 -9.40
CA ASP A 325 8.99 -14.25 -10.22
C ASP A 325 8.27 -15.31 -9.38
N ALA A 326 8.97 -15.97 -8.44
CA ALA A 326 8.37 -16.95 -7.54
C ALA A 326 7.21 -16.35 -6.70
N VAL A 327 7.41 -15.14 -6.17
CA VAL A 327 6.38 -14.46 -5.38
C VAL A 327 5.24 -13.98 -6.26
N LYS A 328 5.54 -13.44 -7.45
CA LYS A 328 4.52 -13.01 -8.39
C LYS A 328 3.63 -14.17 -8.82
N GLU A 329 4.22 -15.30 -9.21
CA GLU A 329 3.50 -16.52 -9.58
C GLU A 329 2.64 -17.02 -8.42
N SER A 330 3.18 -17.01 -7.20
CA SER A 330 2.43 -17.41 -6.01
C SER A 330 1.25 -16.51 -5.70
N THR A 331 1.38 -15.19 -5.91
CA THR A 331 0.27 -14.24 -5.83
C THR A 331 -0.79 -14.51 -6.90
N ASP A 332 -0.38 -14.76 -8.15
CA ASP A 332 -1.29 -15.12 -9.24
C ASP A 332 -2.03 -16.44 -8.95
N VAL A 333 -1.36 -17.43 -8.35
CA VAL A 333 -1.99 -18.68 -7.86
C VAL A 333 -3.01 -18.40 -6.76
N GLY A 334 -2.68 -17.54 -5.80
CA GLY A 334 -3.61 -17.11 -4.75
C GLY A 334 -4.85 -16.42 -5.32
N ILE A 335 -4.66 -15.54 -6.29
CA ILE A 335 -5.75 -14.86 -7.01
C ILE A 335 -6.58 -15.88 -7.77
N ALA A 336 -5.96 -16.82 -8.50
CA ALA A 336 -6.67 -17.85 -9.26
C ALA A 336 -7.53 -18.73 -8.35
N ALA A 337 -6.98 -19.14 -7.20
CA ALA A 337 -7.66 -19.95 -6.19
C ALA A 337 -8.79 -19.19 -5.46
N ALA A 338 -8.70 -17.87 -5.33
CA ALA A 338 -9.71 -17.06 -4.63
C ALA A 338 -11.07 -17.09 -5.35
N GLY A 339 -12.16 -17.13 -4.58
CA GLY A 339 -13.51 -17.08 -5.12
C GLY A 339 -14.58 -17.28 -4.06
N ILE A 340 -15.83 -17.00 -4.43
CA ILE A 340 -16.96 -17.18 -3.52
C ILE A 340 -17.05 -18.65 -3.08
N ASP A 341 -17.30 -18.87 -1.79
CA ASP A 341 -17.36 -20.17 -1.12
C ASP A 341 -15.99 -20.91 -0.98
N VAL A 342 -14.90 -20.33 -1.46
CA VAL A 342 -13.55 -20.88 -1.27
C VAL A 342 -13.10 -20.68 0.17
N ARG A 343 -12.51 -21.73 0.76
CA ARG A 343 -11.95 -21.67 2.11
C ARG A 343 -10.61 -20.96 2.08
N LEU A 344 -10.38 -20.03 3.01
CA LEU A 344 -9.15 -19.26 3.10
C LEU A 344 -7.91 -20.16 3.26
N CYS A 345 -8.01 -21.25 4.04
CA CYS A 345 -6.93 -22.23 4.19
C CYS A 345 -6.48 -22.91 2.87
N ASP A 346 -7.39 -23.08 1.91
CA ASP A 346 -7.08 -23.73 0.63
C ASP A 346 -6.25 -22.82 -0.26
N ILE A 347 -6.54 -21.51 -0.22
CA ILE A 347 -5.75 -20.47 -0.90
C ILE A 347 -4.32 -20.48 -0.34
N GLY A 348 -4.17 -20.49 0.99
CA GLY A 348 -2.85 -20.54 1.62
C GLY A 348 -2.06 -21.81 1.32
N ALA A 349 -2.73 -22.96 1.18
CA ALA A 349 -2.08 -24.18 0.76
C ALA A 349 -1.57 -24.10 -0.69
N ALA A 350 -2.39 -23.60 -1.62
CA ALA A 350 -2.02 -23.42 -3.02
C ALA A 350 -0.86 -22.42 -3.20
N VAL A 351 -0.91 -21.30 -2.48
CA VAL A 351 0.17 -20.29 -2.47
C VAL A 351 1.48 -20.90 -1.98
N GLN A 352 1.45 -21.64 -0.85
CA GLN A 352 2.66 -22.26 -0.31
C GLN A 352 3.23 -23.31 -1.24
N GLU A 353 2.39 -24.15 -1.86
CA GLU A 353 2.84 -25.16 -2.82
C GLU A 353 3.59 -24.53 -4.00
N CYS A 354 3.03 -23.48 -4.59
CA CYS A 354 3.67 -22.72 -5.68
C CYS A 354 4.98 -22.08 -5.21
N MET A 355 4.96 -21.36 -4.09
CA MET A 355 6.13 -20.63 -3.58
C MET A 355 7.29 -21.58 -3.26
N GLU A 356 7.03 -22.67 -2.54
CA GLU A 356 8.06 -23.63 -2.11
C GLU A 356 8.56 -24.54 -3.26
N ALA A 357 7.90 -24.52 -4.42
CA ALA A 357 8.40 -25.18 -5.64
C ALA A 357 9.57 -24.43 -6.30
N HIS A 358 9.84 -23.19 -5.87
CA HIS A 358 10.91 -22.35 -6.42
C HIS A 358 12.20 -22.44 -5.60
N GLU A 359 13.32 -22.51 -6.30
CA GLU A 359 14.67 -22.36 -5.74
C GLU A 359 15.37 -21.17 -6.41
N VAL A 360 16.15 -20.41 -5.64
CA VAL A 360 16.90 -19.25 -6.13
C VAL A 360 18.36 -19.34 -5.68
N GLU A 361 19.29 -18.97 -6.57
CA GLU A 361 20.72 -18.86 -6.23
C GLU A 361 21.08 -17.39 -6.06
N LEU A 362 21.52 -17.00 -4.85
CA LEU A 362 21.97 -15.66 -4.53
C LEU A 362 23.38 -15.73 -3.94
N ASP A 363 24.33 -15.05 -4.58
CA ASP A 363 25.71 -14.90 -4.12
C ASP A 363 26.37 -16.26 -3.77
N GLY A 364 26.15 -17.28 -4.63
CA GLY A 364 26.70 -18.63 -4.50
C GLY A 364 26.01 -19.52 -3.47
N LYS A 365 24.82 -19.15 -3.00
CA LYS A 365 23.99 -19.96 -2.09
C LYS A 365 22.61 -20.19 -2.68
N THR A 366 22.15 -21.44 -2.65
CA THR A 366 20.79 -21.81 -3.07
C THR A 366 19.84 -21.73 -1.89
N PHE A 367 18.66 -21.17 -2.13
CA PHE A 367 17.57 -21.04 -1.17
C PHE A 367 16.28 -21.56 -1.81
N GLN A 368 15.56 -22.42 -1.10
CA GLN A 368 14.14 -22.61 -1.37
C GLN A 368 13.41 -21.33 -0.91
N VAL A 369 12.51 -20.79 -1.76
CA VAL A 369 11.72 -19.61 -1.41
C VAL A 369 10.67 -20.01 -0.37
N LYS A 370 10.59 -19.27 0.74
CA LYS A 370 9.68 -19.57 1.85
C LYS A 370 8.62 -18.49 2.00
N PRO A 371 7.33 -18.84 2.08
CA PRO A 371 6.32 -17.88 2.49
C PRO A 371 6.62 -17.30 3.88
N CYS A 372 6.45 -15.99 4.07
CA CYS A 372 6.46 -15.38 5.39
C CYS A 372 5.20 -15.79 6.17
N ARG A 373 5.23 -16.92 6.87
CA ARG A 373 4.04 -17.61 7.42
C ARG A 373 3.17 -16.83 8.40
N ASN A 374 3.63 -15.67 8.89
CA ASN A 374 2.88 -14.78 9.77
C ASN A 374 2.55 -13.43 9.11
N LEU A 375 2.60 -13.38 7.77
CA LEU A 375 1.98 -12.37 6.91
C LEU A 375 0.84 -13.02 6.12
N ASN A 376 -0.13 -12.21 5.72
CA ASN A 376 -1.41 -12.67 5.21
C ASN A 376 -2.02 -11.59 4.34
N GLY A 377 -2.71 -11.96 3.27
CA GLY A 377 -3.68 -11.05 2.67
C GLY A 377 -4.90 -10.85 3.58
N HIS A 378 -5.85 -10.03 3.16
CA HIS A 378 -6.97 -9.66 4.03
C HIS A 378 -8.21 -9.19 3.27
N SER A 379 -9.37 -9.33 3.89
CA SER A 379 -10.59 -8.65 3.44
C SER A 379 -10.47 -7.15 3.64
N ILE A 380 -11.04 -6.36 2.73
CA ILE A 380 -11.06 -4.88 2.77
C ILE A 380 -12.49 -4.39 2.94
N GLY A 381 -12.68 -3.39 3.81
CA GLY A 381 -13.96 -2.75 4.10
C GLY A 381 -13.92 -1.24 3.87
N PRO A 382 -15.07 -0.55 3.92
CA PRO A 382 -15.11 0.91 3.79
C PRO A 382 -14.27 1.58 4.88
N TYR A 383 -13.24 2.33 4.49
CA TYR A 383 -12.29 2.98 5.42
C TYR A 383 -11.58 2.01 6.39
N GLN A 384 -11.54 0.73 6.05
CA GLN A 384 -10.99 -0.31 6.90
C GLN A 384 -10.11 -1.24 6.07
N ILE A 385 -8.80 -1.01 6.10
CA ILE A 385 -7.83 -1.79 5.33
C ILE A 385 -7.90 -3.28 5.69
N HIS A 386 -8.00 -3.60 6.98
CA HIS A 386 -8.19 -4.96 7.49
C HIS A 386 -9.61 -5.16 8.04
N ALA A 387 -10.51 -5.74 7.24
CA ALA A 387 -11.93 -5.93 7.58
C ALA A 387 -12.25 -7.20 8.38
N GLY A 388 -11.24 -7.98 8.78
CA GLY A 388 -11.37 -9.04 9.79
C GLY A 388 -11.17 -10.47 9.31
N LYS A 389 -11.19 -10.74 8.00
CA LYS A 389 -10.75 -12.03 7.43
C LYS A 389 -9.32 -11.93 6.94
N SER A 390 -8.49 -12.92 7.27
CA SER A 390 -7.09 -13.02 6.83
C SER A 390 -6.94 -14.17 5.84
N VAL A 391 -6.34 -13.88 4.68
CA VAL A 391 -6.00 -14.85 3.63
C VAL A 391 -4.61 -15.42 3.93
N PRO A 392 -4.48 -16.68 4.38
CA PRO A 392 -3.19 -17.27 4.66
C PRO A 392 -2.37 -17.46 3.38
N ILE A 393 -1.05 -17.44 3.52
CA ILE A 393 -0.08 -17.79 2.47
C ILE A 393 0.65 -19.10 2.78
N VAL A 394 0.15 -19.84 3.78
CA VAL A 394 0.60 -21.17 4.20
C VAL A 394 -0.60 -22.06 4.51
N LYS A 395 -0.41 -23.37 4.39
CA LYS A 395 -1.42 -24.35 4.80
C LYS A 395 -1.69 -24.32 6.31
N GLY A 396 -2.87 -24.79 6.72
CA GLY A 396 -3.26 -24.95 8.13
C GLY A 396 -4.00 -23.75 8.75
N GLY A 397 -4.38 -22.74 7.94
CA GLY A 397 -5.22 -21.63 8.36
C GLY A 397 -6.68 -22.00 8.62
N GLU A 398 -7.52 -20.99 8.85
CA GLU A 398 -8.95 -21.18 9.11
C GLU A 398 -9.72 -21.64 7.85
N ALA A 399 -10.73 -22.48 8.05
CA ALA A 399 -11.64 -22.94 6.99
C ALA A 399 -12.78 -21.93 6.68
N THR A 400 -12.68 -20.71 7.21
CA THR A 400 -13.57 -19.58 6.89
C THR A 400 -13.64 -19.40 5.39
N ARG A 401 -14.82 -19.07 4.85
CA ARG A 401 -15.03 -18.91 3.40
C ARG A 401 -15.06 -17.44 2.99
N MET A 402 -14.61 -17.20 1.77
CA MET A 402 -14.86 -15.95 1.05
C MET A 402 -16.33 -15.84 0.66
N GLU A 403 -16.90 -14.65 0.79
CA GLU A 403 -18.32 -14.39 0.55
C GLU A 403 -18.51 -13.44 -0.64
N GLU A 404 -19.70 -13.52 -1.25
CA GLU A 404 -20.08 -12.61 -2.31
C GLU A 404 -20.08 -11.16 -1.82
N GLY A 405 -19.51 -10.28 -2.63
CA GLY A 405 -19.48 -8.84 -2.38
C GLY A 405 -18.27 -8.36 -1.58
N GLU A 406 -17.45 -9.27 -1.07
CA GLU A 406 -16.23 -8.91 -0.35
C GLU A 406 -15.12 -8.43 -1.29
N LEU A 407 -14.33 -7.47 -0.83
CA LEU A 407 -13.03 -7.12 -1.41
C LEU A 407 -11.94 -7.85 -0.64
N TYR A 408 -10.90 -8.27 -1.35
CA TYR A 408 -9.71 -8.84 -0.74
C TYR A 408 -8.44 -8.25 -1.34
N ALA A 409 -7.49 -7.92 -0.48
CA ALA A 409 -6.08 -7.84 -0.80
C ALA A 409 -5.52 -9.27 -0.84
N ILE A 410 -5.09 -9.72 -2.01
CA ILE A 410 -4.37 -10.97 -2.18
C ILE A 410 -2.90 -10.64 -2.35
N GLU A 411 -2.16 -10.75 -1.25
CA GLU A 411 -0.73 -10.51 -1.18
C GLU A 411 0.02 -11.77 -0.75
N THR A 412 1.23 -11.92 -1.27
CA THR A 412 2.16 -12.98 -0.84
C THR A 412 3.56 -12.42 -0.63
N PHE A 413 4.31 -13.04 0.28
CA PHE A 413 5.65 -12.63 0.65
C PHE A 413 6.58 -13.84 0.62
N GLY A 414 7.55 -13.85 -0.28
CA GLY A 414 8.59 -14.88 -0.35
C GLY A 414 9.89 -14.39 0.24
N SER A 415 10.51 -15.21 1.08
CA SER A 415 11.74 -14.91 1.81
C SER A 415 12.81 -15.96 1.58
N THR A 416 14.08 -15.51 1.47
CA THR A 416 15.26 -16.39 1.54
C THR A 416 15.73 -16.66 2.98
N GLY A 417 15.05 -16.06 3.97
CA GLY A 417 15.37 -16.14 5.39
C GLY A 417 14.63 -17.26 6.13
N LYS A 418 14.03 -16.91 7.27
CA LYS A 418 13.25 -17.84 8.11
C LYS A 418 11.79 -17.97 7.68
N GLY A 419 11.33 -17.15 6.74
CA GLY A 419 9.92 -17.06 6.37
C GLY A 419 9.07 -16.69 7.59
N TYR A 420 9.57 -15.78 8.44
CA TYR A 420 8.88 -15.30 9.63
C TYR A 420 9.36 -13.91 10.00
N VAL A 421 8.44 -12.97 10.09
CA VAL A 421 8.75 -11.58 10.39
C VAL A 421 8.56 -11.25 11.86
N ARG A 422 9.33 -10.28 12.36
CA ARG A 422 9.21 -9.68 13.69
C ARG A 422 9.19 -8.18 13.55
N GLU A 423 8.55 -7.51 14.49
CA GLU A 423 8.62 -6.06 14.60
C GLU A 423 10.07 -5.64 14.89
N ASP A 424 10.61 -4.74 14.08
CA ASP A 424 11.93 -4.14 14.26
C ASP A 424 11.95 -2.71 13.66
N LEU A 425 13.04 -1.98 13.86
CA LEU A 425 13.25 -0.60 13.40
C LEU A 425 12.28 0.42 14.01
N GLU A 426 12.40 1.68 13.57
CA GLU A 426 11.54 2.74 14.07
C GLU A 426 10.13 2.69 13.44
N CYS A 427 9.09 2.67 14.27
CA CYS A 427 7.70 2.67 13.83
C CYS A 427 7.31 3.99 13.13
N SER A 428 6.90 3.88 11.87
CA SER A 428 6.39 4.99 11.06
C SER A 428 4.89 4.92 10.79
N HIS A 429 4.28 3.72 10.73
CA HIS A 429 2.85 3.55 10.44
C HIS A 429 2.00 3.49 11.72
N TYR A 430 0.82 4.09 11.64
CA TYR A 430 -0.16 4.16 12.72
C TYR A 430 -1.57 4.11 12.11
N MET A 431 -2.52 3.53 12.83
CA MET A 431 -3.92 3.53 12.42
C MET A 431 -4.82 3.59 13.64
N LYS A 432 -5.96 4.27 13.53
CA LYS A 432 -6.96 4.26 14.60
C LYS A 432 -7.60 2.89 14.68
N ASN A 433 -7.78 2.37 15.89
CA ASN A 433 -8.51 1.13 16.11
C ASN A 433 -9.96 1.31 15.65
N PHE A 434 -10.37 0.58 14.60
CA PHE A 434 -11.65 0.80 13.92
C PHE A 434 -12.87 0.77 14.86
N ASN A 435 -12.89 -0.20 15.79
CA ASN A 435 -13.99 -0.40 16.73
C ASN A 435 -13.84 0.37 18.05
N VAL A 436 -12.88 1.29 18.16
CA VAL A 436 -12.64 2.00 19.43
C VAL A 436 -13.75 3.01 19.70
N GLY A 437 -14.36 2.89 20.87
CA GLY A 437 -15.30 3.89 21.38
C GLY A 437 -14.61 5.18 21.84
N HIS A 438 -15.41 6.12 22.36
CA HIS A 438 -14.84 7.34 22.94
C HIS A 438 -14.05 7.04 24.22
N ILE A 439 -12.77 7.44 24.25
CA ILE A 439 -11.90 7.35 25.42
C ILE A 439 -11.53 8.76 25.89
N PRO A 440 -11.83 9.14 27.15
CA PRO A 440 -11.54 10.49 27.64
C PRO A 440 -10.04 10.70 27.86
N LEU A 441 -9.44 11.55 27.05
CA LEU A 441 -8.03 11.94 27.17
C LEU A 441 -7.85 13.04 28.22
N ARG A 442 -6.71 13.02 28.93
CA ARG A 442 -6.34 14.09 29.88
C ARG A 442 -5.37 15.10 29.27
N LEU A 443 -4.43 14.65 28.44
CA LEU A 443 -3.40 15.48 27.82
C LEU A 443 -4.01 16.34 26.69
N PRO A 444 -3.97 17.69 26.78
CA PRO A 444 -4.52 18.57 25.74
C PRO A 444 -3.92 18.32 24.36
N LYS A 445 -2.60 18.06 24.30
CA LYS A 445 -1.91 17.78 23.04
C LYS A 445 -2.34 16.45 22.39
N ALA A 446 -2.65 15.43 23.20
CA ALA A 446 -3.23 14.18 22.69
C ALA A 446 -4.64 14.37 22.14
N LYS A 447 -5.46 15.23 22.77
CA LYS A 447 -6.79 15.60 22.24
C LYS A 447 -6.67 16.32 20.90
N ALA A 448 -5.80 17.32 20.81
CA ALA A 448 -5.59 18.07 19.59
C ALA A 448 -5.11 17.15 18.45
N LEU A 449 -4.12 16.30 18.73
CA LEU A 449 -3.61 15.33 17.77
C LEU A 449 -4.68 14.33 17.32
N LEU A 450 -5.50 13.80 18.24
CA LEU A 450 -6.60 12.90 17.88
C LEU A 450 -7.66 13.60 17.02
N SER A 451 -7.98 14.86 17.29
CA SER A 451 -8.88 15.65 16.45
C SER A 451 -8.31 15.86 15.04
N MET A 452 -7.00 16.10 14.93
CA MET A 452 -6.31 16.18 13.64
C MET A 452 -6.40 14.83 12.91
N ILE A 453 -6.10 13.72 13.58
CA ILE A 453 -6.19 12.36 13.00
C ILE A 453 -7.61 12.07 12.51
N ASN A 454 -8.63 12.32 13.34
CA ASN A 454 -10.03 12.08 12.97
C ASN A 454 -10.48 12.90 11.75
N ARG A 455 -9.98 14.13 11.61
CA ARG A 455 -10.34 15.01 10.49
C ARG A 455 -9.68 14.59 9.18
N ASN A 456 -8.44 14.11 9.24
CA ASN A 456 -7.63 13.87 8.05
C ASN A 456 -7.57 12.40 7.61
N PHE A 457 -7.63 11.46 8.55
CA PHE A 457 -7.42 10.03 8.30
C PHE A 457 -8.58 9.17 8.84
N ASP A 458 -9.17 9.59 9.96
CA ASP A 458 -10.13 8.81 10.74
C ASP A 458 -9.63 7.38 11.02
N THR A 459 -10.16 6.37 10.34
CA THR A 459 -9.76 4.96 10.49
C THR A 459 -8.77 4.49 9.42
N LEU A 460 -8.43 5.33 8.43
CA LEU A 460 -7.35 5.04 7.49
C LEU A 460 -5.99 5.13 8.19
N ALA A 461 -5.01 4.37 7.68
CA ALA A 461 -3.67 4.40 8.21
C ALA A 461 -2.95 5.70 7.82
N PHE A 462 -2.00 6.13 8.65
CA PHE A 462 -1.20 7.32 8.44
C PHE A 462 0.23 7.10 8.94
N CYS A 463 1.14 8.00 8.57
CA CYS A 463 2.52 7.99 9.04
C CYS A 463 2.95 9.33 9.65
N ARG A 464 4.12 9.35 10.28
CA ARG A 464 4.67 10.57 10.91
C ARG A 464 4.85 11.72 9.91
N ARG A 465 5.36 11.45 8.70
CA ARG A 465 5.50 12.46 7.63
C ARG A 465 4.18 13.16 7.29
N TRP A 466 3.05 12.46 7.40
CA TRP A 466 1.74 13.06 7.14
C TRP A 466 1.25 13.94 8.28
N ILE A 467 1.62 13.60 9.52
CA ILE A 467 1.42 14.48 10.68
C ILE A 467 2.27 15.75 10.52
N ASP A 468 3.53 15.61 10.09
CA ASP A 468 4.43 16.73 9.82
C ASP A 468 3.85 17.64 8.70
N ARG A 469 3.36 17.04 7.59
CA ARG A 469 2.70 17.77 6.49
C ARG A 469 1.46 18.53 6.96
N ALA A 470 0.75 18.03 7.98
CA ALA A 470 -0.40 18.70 8.57
C ALA A 470 -0.02 19.89 9.48
N GLY A 471 1.29 20.15 9.68
CA GLY A 471 1.82 21.26 10.47
C GLY A 471 1.91 20.96 11.96
N GLU A 472 1.79 19.70 12.37
CA GLU A 472 1.91 19.30 13.78
C GLU A 472 3.37 19.13 14.16
N GLU A 473 3.78 19.70 15.30
CA GLU A 473 5.15 19.62 15.81
C GLU A 473 5.20 18.99 17.21
N LYS A 474 6.34 18.37 17.56
CA LYS A 474 6.61 17.80 18.89
C LYS A 474 5.47 16.90 19.39
N TYR A 475 4.86 16.11 18.50
CA TYR A 475 3.67 15.31 18.78
C TYR A 475 3.96 13.88 19.28
N LEU A 476 5.21 13.41 19.23
CA LEU A 476 5.56 12.01 19.54
C LEU A 476 5.07 11.54 20.92
N LEU A 477 5.15 12.37 21.95
CA LEU A 477 4.62 12.03 23.28
C LEU A 477 3.08 11.91 23.27
N ALA A 478 2.40 12.77 22.52
CA ALA A 478 0.95 12.72 22.35
C ALA A 478 0.54 11.47 21.56
N LEU A 479 1.26 11.15 20.47
CA LEU A 479 1.03 9.96 19.67
C LEU A 479 1.25 8.68 20.48
N ARG A 480 2.34 8.61 21.25
CA ARG A 480 2.58 7.51 22.20
C ARG A 480 1.45 7.38 23.21
N ASN A 481 0.97 8.49 23.78
CA ASN A 481 -0.16 8.44 24.70
C ASN A 481 -1.42 7.85 24.04
N LEU A 482 -1.72 8.23 22.79
CA LEU A 482 -2.84 7.66 22.03
C LEU A 482 -2.69 6.15 21.78
N CYS A 483 -1.45 5.68 21.60
CA CYS A 483 -1.13 4.26 21.50
C CYS A 483 -1.32 3.54 22.84
N ASP A 484 -0.75 4.09 23.92
CA ASP A 484 -0.82 3.50 25.27
C ASP A 484 -2.27 3.34 25.77
N VAL A 485 -3.18 4.23 25.36
CA VAL A 485 -4.61 4.12 25.71
C VAL A 485 -5.44 3.31 24.71
N GLY A 486 -4.83 2.78 23.65
CA GLY A 486 -5.48 1.91 22.66
C GLY A 486 -6.40 2.61 21.67
N ILE A 487 -6.29 3.93 21.49
CA ILE A 487 -7.04 4.65 20.43
C ILE A 487 -6.37 4.44 19.07
N ILE A 488 -5.05 4.57 19.06
CA ILE A 488 -4.20 4.37 17.88
C ILE A 488 -3.42 3.07 18.09
N GLN A 489 -3.26 2.29 17.03
CA GLN A 489 -2.40 1.12 17.00
C GLN A 489 -1.14 1.45 16.18
N PRO A 490 0.07 1.25 16.73
CA PRO A 490 1.31 1.30 15.95
C PRO A 490 1.44 0.06 15.07
N TYR A 491 1.98 0.24 13.86
CA TYR A 491 2.32 -0.81 12.91
C TYR A 491 3.81 -0.68 12.56
N PRO A 492 4.71 -1.20 13.40
CA PRO A 492 6.14 -1.13 13.12
C PRO A 492 6.53 -1.98 11.90
N PRO A 493 7.69 -1.68 11.28
CA PRO A 493 8.26 -2.50 10.21
C PRO A 493 8.35 -3.98 10.59
N LEU A 494 8.03 -4.85 9.63
CA LEU A 494 8.02 -6.30 9.81
C LEU A 494 9.22 -6.91 9.08
N CYS A 495 10.19 -7.41 9.84
CA CYS A 495 11.49 -7.85 9.35
C CYS A 495 11.71 -9.35 9.54
N ASP A 496 12.18 -10.05 8.50
CA ASP A 496 12.83 -11.35 8.66
C ASP A 496 14.30 -11.13 9.10
N ILE A 497 15.11 -12.18 9.18
CA ILE A 497 16.49 -12.12 9.63
C ILE A 497 17.35 -11.23 8.72
N LYS A 498 18.18 -10.40 9.34
CA LYS A 498 19.12 -9.54 8.61
C LYS A 498 19.99 -10.35 7.63
N GLY A 499 20.12 -9.84 6.41
CA GLY A 499 20.91 -10.46 5.34
C GLY A 499 20.11 -11.38 4.41
N CYS A 500 18.83 -11.63 4.68
CA CYS A 500 17.93 -12.24 3.70
C CYS A 500 17.26 -11.18 2.82
N TYR A 501 16.51 -11.67 1.83
CA TYR A 501 15.72 -10.87 0.91
C TYR A 501 14.27 -11.32 0.97
N VAL A 502 13.36 -10.34 0.97
CA VAL A 502 11.91 -10.57 0.90
C VAL A 502 11.37 -9.80 -0.31
N ALA A 503 10.52 -10.46 -1.09
CA ALA A 503 9.73 -9.86 -2.18
C ALA A 503 8.23 -9.97 -1.87
N GLN A 504 7.42 -9.08 -2.44
CA GLN A 504 5.95 -8.99 -2.32
C GLN A 504 5.32 -8.67 -3.68
N TYR A 505 4.16 -9.27 -3.93
CA TYR A 505 3.23 -8.86 -4.98
C TYR A 505 1.80 -8.92 -4.46
N GLU A 506 0.97 -8.00 -4.90
CA GLU A 506 -0.39 -7.87 -4.40
C GLU A 506 -1.38 -7.25 -5.39
N HIS A 507 -2.60 -7.78 -5.36
CA HIS A 507 -3.75 -7.15 -5.99
C HIS A 507 -4.99 -7.13 -5.09
N THR A 508 -5.79 -6.08 -5.29
CA THR A 508 -7.17 -6.04 -4.81
C THR A 508 -8.08 -6.75 -5.80
N ILE A 509 -8.86 -7.71 -5.31
CA ILE A 509 -9.94 -8.37 -6.04
C ILE A 509 -11.31 -8.03 -5.44
N LEU A 510 -12.33 -8.00 -6.29
CA LEU A 510 -13.74 -7.89 -5.89
C LEU A 510 -14.48 -9.16 -6.28
N LEU A 511 -15.14 -9.78 -5.29
CA LEU A 511 -15.95 -10.97 -5.51
C LEU A 511 -17.38 -10.59 -5.91
N ARG A 512 -17.57 -10.17 -7.17
CA ARG A 512 -18.89 -9.77 -7.69
C ARG A 512 -19.81 -10.99 -7.78
N PRO A 513 -21.14 -10.79 -7.83
CA PRO A 513 -22.07 -11.90 -8.05
C PRO A 513 -21.80 -12.63 -9.38
N THR A 514 -21.47 -11.91 -10.44
CA THR A 514 -21.31 -12.47 -11.79
C THR A 514 -19.92 -13.02 -12.07
N ASN A 515 -18.88 -12.41 -11.53
CA ASN A 515 -17.48 -12.77 -11.77
C ASN A 515 -16.57 -12.32 -10.62
N LYS A 516 -15.29 -12.69 -10.68
CA LYS A 516 -14.22 -12.10 -9.88
C LYS A 516 -13.56 -11.01 -10.72
N GLU A 517 -13.47 -9.80 -10.20
CA GLU A 517 -12.75 -8.71 -10.89
C GLU A 517 -11.41 -8.45 -10.17
N ILE A 518 -10.30 -8.59 -10.88
CA ILE A 518 -8.97 -8.20 -10.39
C ILE A 518 -8.81 -6.71 -10.67
N LEU A 519 -9.30 -5.91 -9.72
CA LEU A 519 -9.48 -4.46 -9.87
C LEU A 519 -8.18 -3.74 -10.19
N SER A 520 -7.09 -4.08 -9.50
CA SER A 520 -5.79 -3.43 -9.60
C SER A 520 -4.88 -3.99 -10.70
N LYS A 521 -5.32 -5.02 -11.45
CA LYS A 521 -4.53 -5.59 -12.55
C LYS A 521 -4.20 -4.53 -13.59
N GLY A 522 -2.97 -4.55 -14.09
CA GLY A 522 -2.50 -3.71 -15.19
C GLY A 522 -1.79 -4.55 -16.25
N ASP A 523 -1.15 -3.91 -17.22
CA ASP A 523 -0.28 -4.58 -18.19
C ASP A 523 1.11 -4.90 -17.60
N ASP A 524 1.42 -4.34 -16.43
CA ASP A 524 2.69 -4.39 -15.73
C ASP A 524 2.88 -5.65 -14.88
N TYR A 525 1.90 -6.00 -14.05
CA TYR A 525 1.91 -7.25 -13.29
C TYR A 525 0.53 -7.82 -13.01
#